data_AF-A0A9X0ZW64-F1
#
_entry.id   AF-A0A9X0ZW64-F1
#
_cell.length_a   1.000
_cell.length_b   1.000
_cell.length_c   1.000
_cell.angle_alpha   90.00
_cell.angle_beta   90.00
_cell.angle_gamma   90.00
#
_symmetry.space_group_name_H-M   'P 1'
#
loop_
_entity.id
_entity.type
_entity.pdbx_description
1 polymer ?
#
loop_
_entity_poly.entity_id
_entity_poly.type
_entity_poly.pdbx_seq_one_letter_code
_entity_poly.pdbx_strand_id
1 'polypeptide(L)'
;MNELEQYIKNMTSMASSLSSAGRRRVMRRLSRALQKERKESIKANTHPDGSPMKKSSKGRDYLEGYRKIKSTERLPIGKEFIYDGPETTHVGEIRRMVSLKTPATDLKYGTMLREWPGGRLYNRTLYDAAYVQGFATAPRGQHGVSKFDRKYIYVKAKNGGGVKQRLMFRKINQYRFLKARADENAATVGYFGGRTARIAAAHQYGEGNRPARPLLGFSPQDLRTIEETLVSHLAGTDK
;
A
#
# COMPACT_ATOMS: atom_id res chain seq x y z
N MET A 1 -13.44 28.29 -31.59
CA MET A 1 -13.93 27.68 -30.33
C MET A 1 -13.75 26.18 -30.49
N ASN A 2 -12.99 25.55 -29.60
CA ASN A 2 -12.82 24.09 -29.56
C ASN A 2 -14.16 23.42 -29.17
N GLU A 3 -14.43 22.20 -29.64
CA GLU A 3 -15.57 21.36 -29.21
C GLU A 3 -15.72 21.31 -27.68
N LEU A 4 -14.60 21.22 -26.95
CA LEU A 4 -14.58 21.26 -25.47
C LEU A 4 -15.08 22.59 -24.90
N GLU A 5 -14.69 23.72 -25.50
CA GLU A 5 -15.14 25.05 -25.06
C GLU A 5 -16.64 25.22 -25.32
N GLN A 6 -17.12 24.72 -26.47
CA GLN A 6 -18.53 24.73 -26.80
C GLN A 6 -19.33 23.84 -25.83
N TYR A 7 -18.81 22.67 -25.48
CA TYR A 7 -19.40 21.78 -24.49
C TYR A 7 -19.49 22.45 -23.10
N ILE A 8 -18.40 23.05 -22.63
CA ILE A 8 -18.36 23.78 -21.35
C ILE A 8 -19.37 24.94 -21.36
N LYS A 9 -19.45 25.69 -22.47
CA LYS A 9 -20.41 26.79 -22.64
C LYS A 9 -21.85 26.28 -22.58
N ASN A 10 -22.16 25.18 -23.27
CA ASN A 10 -23.49 24.57 -23.25
C ASN A 10 -23.87 24.14 -21.82
N MET A 11 -22.98 23.45 -21.12
CA MET A 11 -23.17 23.03 -19.73
C MET A 11 -23.38 24.22 -18.79
N THR A 12 -22.62 25.29 -18.98
CA THR A 12 -22.77 26.53 -18.19
C THR A 12 -24.12 27.18 -18.44
N SER A 13 -24.56 27.27 -19.69
CA SER A 13 -25.87 27.85 -20.04
C SER A 13 -27.03 27.05 -19.44
N MET A 14 -26.94 25.71 -19.48
CA MET A 14 -27.91 24.82 -18.84
C MET A 14 -27.93 24.95 -17.32
N ALA A 15 -26.76 25.16 -16.69
CA ALA A 15 -26.70 25.42 -15.26
C ALA A 15 -27.28 26.81 -14.92
N SER A 16 -27.09 27.82 -15.77
CA SER A 16 -27.61 29.18 -15.58
C SER A 16 -29.13 29.28 -15.73
N SER A 17 -29.77 28.42 -16.51
CA SER A 17 -31.24 28.38 -16.63
C SER A 17 -31.95 27.87 -15.38
N LEU A 18 -31.22 27.26 -14.45
CA LEU A 18 -31.77 26.80 -13.17
C LEU A 18 -31.95 27.95 -12.18
N SER A 19 -33.02 27.88 -11.38
CA SER A 19 -33.19 28.75 -10.21
C SER A 19 -32.05 28.57 -9.21
N SER A 20 -31.79 29.57 -8.35
CA SER A 20 -30.78 29.46 -7.28
C SER A 20 -30.96 28.19 -6.42
N ALA A 21 -32.22 27.85 -6.09
CA ALA A 21 -32.55 26.64 -5.35
C ALA A 21 -32.24 25.35 -6.14
N GLY A 22 -32.53 25.35 -7.45
CA GLY A 22 -32.19 24.26 -8.37
C GLY A 22 -30.67 24.05 -8.47
N ARG A 23 -29.92 25.13 -8.74
CA ARG A 23 -28.44 25.10 -8.79
C ARG A 23 -27.84 24.57 -7.49
N ARG A 24 -28.31 25.07 -6.34
CA ARG A 24 -27.83 24.59 -5.04
C ARG A 24 -28.10 23.10 -4.82
N ARG A 25 -29.23 22.59 -5.29
CA ARG A 25 -29.57 21.16 -5.24
C ARG A 25 -28.59 20.34 -6.08
N VAL A 26 -28.36 20.76 -7.32
CA VAL A 26 -27.39 20.14 -8.25
C VAL A 26 -25.99 20.15 -7.65
N MET A 27 -25.47 21.31 -7.25
CA MET A 27 -24.12 21.44 -6.71
C MET A 27 -23.90 20.60 -5.44
N ARG A 28 -24.93 20.49 -4.59
CA ARG A 28 -24.88 19.62 -3.41
C ARG A 28 -24.83 18.13 -3.78
N ARG A 29 -25.59 17.70 -4.78
CA ARG A 29 -25.54 16.32 -5.29
C ARG A 29 -24.18 16.03 -5.93
N LEU A 30 -23.70 16.94 -6.76
CA LEU A 30 -22.41 16.85 -7.45
C LEU A 30 -21.25 16.74 -6.46
N SER A 31 -21.15 17.65 -5.50
CA SER A 31 -20.07 17.66 -4.50
C SER A 31 -20.02 16.36 -3.69
N ARG A 32 -21.18 15.76 -3.37
CA ARG A 32 -21.26 14.46 -2.68
C ARG A 32 -20.83 13.30 -3.56
N ALA A 33 -21.25 13.29 -4.83
CA ALA A 33 -20.87 12.25 -5.79
C ALA A 33 -19.35 12.27 -6.03
N LEU A 34 -18.80 13.44 -6.35
CA LEU A 34 -17.35 13.63 -6.56
C LEU A 34 -16.53 13.29 -5.31
N GLN A 35 -17.02 13.62 -4.11
CA GLN A 35 -16.35 13.25 -2.85
C GLN A 35 -16.34 11.73 -2.64
N LYS A 36 -17.43 11.04 -2.99
CA LYS A 36 -17.53 9.59 -2.89
C LYS A 36 -16.53 8.91 -3.82
N GLU A 37 -16.53 9.30 -5.10
CA GLU A 37 -15.58 8.79 -6.10
C GLU A 37 -14.14 9.06 -5.66
N ARG A 38 -13.84 10.29 -5.24
CA ARG A 38 -12.48 10.63 -4.83
C ARG A 38 -12.04 9.87 -3.59
N LYS A 39 -12.94 9.65 -2.63
CA LYS A 39 -12.67 8.78 -1.47
C LYS A 39 -12.34 7.35 -1.91
N GLU A 40 -13.03 6.81 -2.91
CA GLU A 40 -12.80 5.47 -3.45
C GLU A 40 -11.44 5.37 -4.15
N SER A 41 -11.07 6.34 -5.00
CA SER A 41 -9.73 6.38 -5.63
C SER A 41 -8.61 6.47 -4.60
N ILE A 42 -8.73 7.37 -3.62
CA ILE A 42 -7.71 7.52 -2.56
C ILE A 42 -7.64 6.25 -1.70
N LYS A 43 -8.78 5.60 -1.42
CA LYS A 43 -8.81 4.30 -0.70
C LYS A 43 -8.12 3.20 -1.50
N ALA A 44 -8.28 3.21 -2.82
CA ALA A 44 -7.66 2.26 -3.74
C ALA A 44 -6.20 2.60 -4.06
N ASN A 45 -5.67 3.73 -3.57
CA ASN A 45 -4.33 4.20 -3.92
C ASN A 45 -4.14 4.41 -5.43
N THR A 46 -5.18 4.89 -6.11
CA THR A 46 -5.15 5.23 -7.53
C THR A 46 -5.20 6.74 -7.73
N HIS A 47 -4.57 7.19 -8.80
CA HIS A 47 -4.65 8.54 -9.31
C HIS A 47 -6.06 8.85 -9.84
N PRO A 48 -6.41 10.12 -10.06
CA PRO A 48 -7.68 10.51 -10.66
C PRO A 48 -7.95 9.84 -12.00
N ASP A 49 -6.95 9.64 -12.84
CA ASP A 49 -7.08 8.93 -14.12
C ASP A 49 -7.27 7.40 -13.99
N GLY A 50 -7.25 6.85 -12.76
CA GLY A 50 -7.36 5.43 -12.47
C GLY A 50 -6.04 4.67 -12.39
N SER A 51 -4.91 5.29 -12.78
CA SER A 51 -3.59 4.65 -12.72
C SER A 51 -3.15 4.40 -11.26
N PRO A 52 -2.39 3.33 -10.96
CA PRO A 52 -1.94 3.04 -9.60
C PRO A 52 -0.87 4.03 -9.14
N MET A 53 -0.96 4.51 -7.90
CA MET A 53 0.05 5.42 -7.34
C MET A 53 1.41 4.72 -7.14
N LYS A 54 2.49 5.46 -7.42
CA LYS A 54 3.86 4.99 -7.16
C LYS A 54 4.04 4.62 -5.69
N LYS A 55 4.43 3.36 -5.45
CA LYS A 55 4.66 2.78 -4.13
C LYS A 55 5.78 3.50 -3.37
N SER A 56 5.78 3.40 -2.05
CA SER A 56 6.85 3.95 -1.20
C SER A 56 7.95 2.91 -1.04
N SER A 57 9.14 3.18 -1.59
CA SER A 57 10.31 2.29 -1.46
C SER A 57 10.79 2.07 -0.01
N LYS A 58 10.36 2.92 0.94
CA LYS A 58 10.72 2.82 2.37
C LYS A 58 9.87 1.82 3.17
N GLY A 59 8.88 1.16 2.54
CA GLY A 59 8.03 0.17 3.19
C GLY A 59 8.68 -1.22 3.23
N ARG A 60 8.20 -2.11 4.11
CA ARG A 60 8.48 -3.56 4.03
C ARG A 60 7.67 -4.21 2.91
N ASP A 61 7.70 -3.60 1.73
CA ASP A 61 6.91 -4.00 0.58
C ASP A 61 7.37 -5.36 0.03
N TYR A 62 8.64 -5.73 0.27
CA TYR A 62 9.19 -7.07 0.01
C TYR A 62 8.55 -8.18 0.86
N LEU A 63 7.80 -7.84 1.92
CA LEU A 63 7.00 -8.80 2.68
C LEU A 63 5.58 -8.96 2.12
N GLU A 64 5.20 -8.24 1.06
CA GLU A 64 3.86 -8.36 0.49
C GLU A 64 3.56 -9.80 0.09
N GLY A 65 2.44 -10.34 0.58
CA GLY A 65 2.06 -11.72 0.30
C GLY A 65 2.84 -12.76 1.11
N TYR A 66 3.76 -12.35 1.99
CA TYR A 66 4.40 -13.22 2.98
C TYR A 66 3.73 -13.07 4.34
N ARG A 67 3.71 -14.13 5.13
CA ARG A 67 3.27 -14.11 6.52
C ARG A 67 4.41 -14.52 7.44
N LYS A 68 4.41 -14.03 8.66
CA LYS A 68 5.33 -14.53 9.69
C LYS A 68 5.07 -16.03 9.94
N ILE A 69 6.13 -16.82 10.10
CA ILE A 69 6.01 -18.22 10.50
C ILE A 69 5.49 -18.31 11.95
N LYS A 70 4.63 -19.29 12.26
CA LYS A 70 4.23 -19.50 13.66
C LYS A 70 5.41 -20.03 14.47
N SER A 71 5.44 -19.75 15.77
CA SER A 71 6.50 -20.26 16.67
C SER A 71 6.63 -21.79 16.57
N THR A 72 5.50 -22.50 16.51
CA THR A 72 5.43 -23.97 16.43
C THR A 72 5.54 -24.53 15.01
N GLU A 73 5.40 -23.70 13.97
CA GLU A 73 5.41 -24.15 12.57
C GLU A 73 6.85 -24.39 12.12
N ARG A 74 7.15 -25.61 11.70
CA ARG A 74 8.47 -25.97 11.16
C ARG A 74 8.67 -25.37 9.77
N LEU A 75 9.84 -24.81 9.52
CA LEU A 75 10.29 -24.43 8.17
C LEU A 75 10.95 -25.65 7.51
N PRO A 76 10.34 -26.30 6.50
CA PRO A 76 10.90 -27.51 5.90
C PRO A 76 12.09 -27.19 4.97
N ILE A 77 12.92 -28.20 4.73
CA ILE A 77 13.98 -28.14 3.71
C ILE A 77 13.33 -27.89 2.34
N GLY A 78 14.01 -27.12 1.50
CA GLY A 78 13.56 -26.70 0.18
C GLY A 78 12.58 -25.52 0.21
N LYS A 79 12.10 -25.10 1.38
CA LYS A 79 11.13 -24.00 1.50
C LYS A 79 11.81 -22.65 1.35
N GLU A 80 11.14 -21.79 0.59
CA GLU A 80 11.52 -20.38 0.46
C GLU A 80 10.95 -19.52 1.57
N PHE A 81 11.76 -18.58 2.05
CA PHE A 81 11.43 -17.64 3.12
C PHE A 81 12.24 -16.35 2.99
N ILE A 82 11.80 -15.29 3.68
CA ILE A 82 12.54 -14.05 3.87
C ILE A 82 12.92 -13.96 5.35
N TYR A 83 14.15 -13.51 5.63
CA TYR A 83 14.59 -13.18 6.98
C TYR A 83 14.79 -11.67 7.11
N ASP A 84 14.02 -11.04 8.00
CA ASP A 84 14.02 -9.57 8.26
C ASP A 84 14.41 -9.31 9.72
N GLY A 85 15.61 -9.74 10.10
CA GLY A 85 16.17 -9.60 11.45
C GLY A 85 16.94 -8.30 11.67
N PRO A 86 17.19 -7.89 12.94
CA PRO A 86 17.71 -6.57 13.31
C PRO A 86 19.08 -6.20 12.73
N GLU A 87 19.86 -7.19 12.28
CA GLU A 87 21.22 -7.00 11.74
C GLU A 87 21.36 -7.60 10.33
N THR A 88 20.25 -7.93 9.67
CA THR A 88 20.35 -8.49 8.32
C THR A 88 20.73 -7.40 7.32
N THR A 89 21.82 -7.60 6.60
CA THR A 89 22.20 -6.80 5.42
C THR A 89 21.47 -7.26 4.15
N HIS A 90 20.74 -8.38 4.24
CA HIS A 90 20.08 -9.07 3.14
C HIS A 90 18.56 -8.84 3.15
N VAL A 91 18.15 -7.62 3.46
CA VAL A 91 16.73 -7.25 3.62
C VAL A 91 15.96 -7.57 2.33
N GLY A 92 14.90 -8.37 2.47
CA GLY A 92 14.01 -8.74 1.36
C GLY A 92 14.54 -9.83 0.42
N GLU A 93 15.74 -10.37 0.65
CA GLU A 93 16.24 -11.50 -0.15
C GLU A 93 15.44 -12.78 0.15
N ILE A 94 15.00 -13.44 -0.92
CA ILE A 94 14.36 -14.76 -0.82
C ILE A 94 15.46 -15.80 -0.63
N ARG A 95 15.38 -16.52 0.49
CA ARG A 95 16.28 -17.60 0.85
C ARG A 95 15.58 -18.94 0.71
N ARG A 96 16.31 -19.97 0.30
CA ARG A 96 15.81 -21.35 0.27
C ARG A 96 16.55 -22.19 1.29
N MET A 97 15.80 -22.83 2.18
CA MET A 97 16.39 -23.69 3.20
C MET A 97 16.98 -24.95 2.57
N VAL A 98 18.24 -25.28 2.86
CA VAL A 98 18.94 -26.45 2.29
C VAL A 98 19.13 -27.54 3.34
N SER A 99 19.50 -27.17 4.56
CA SER A 99 19.68 -28.11 5.66
C SER A 99 19.06 -27.57 6.94
N LEU A 100 18.67 -28.46 7.84
CA LEU A 100 18.12 -28.11 9.14
C LEU A 100 18.89 -28.85 10.22
N LYS A 101 19.31 -28.10 11.23
CA LYS A 101 19.79 -28.66 12.49
C LYS A 101 18.59 -29.05 13.34
N THR A 102 18.54 -30.30 13.77
CA THR A 102 17.48 -30.83 14.64
C THR A 102 18.02 -31.09 16.05
N PRO A 103 17.14 -31.16 17.08
CA PRO A 103 17.56 -31.55 18.42
C PRO A 103 18.30 -32.89 18.40
N ALA A 104 17.76 -33.90 17.70
CA ALA A 104 18.36 -35.22 17.58
C ALA A 104 19.77 -35.18 16.97
N THR A 105 19.98 -34.38 15.90
CA THR A 105 21.33 -34.21 15.34
C THR A 105 22.26 -33.47 16.30
N ASP A 106 21.75 -32.51 17.08
CA ASP A 106 22.55 -31.79 18.05
C ASP A 106 23.02 -32.69 19.20
N LEU A 107 22.12 -33.54 19.72
CA LEU A 107 22.46 -34.57 20.70
C LEU A 107 23.45 -35.59 20.14
N LYS A 108 23.23 -36.08 18.91
CA LYS A 108 24.11 -37.07 18.26
C LYS A 108 25.56 -36.59 18.15
N TYR A 109 25.75 -35.30 17.86
CA TYR A 109 27.09 -34.72 17.68
C TYR A 109 27.60 -33.99 18.94
N GLY A 110 26.86 -33.99 20.06
CA GLY A 110 27.30 -33.57 21.41
C GLY A 110 27.81 -32.12 21.57
N THR A 111 28.48 -31.84 22.69
CA THR A 111 29.14 -30.57 23.10
C THR A 111 30.62 -30.51 22.69
N MET A 112 30.99 -31.09 21.55
CA MET A 112 32.40 -31.14 21.18
C MET A 112 32.86 -29.85 20.51
N LEU A 113 33.86 -29.22 21.13
CA LEU A 113 34.84 -28.36 20.49
C LEU A 113 35.22 -29.01 19.15
N ARG A 114 34.93 -28.33 18.05
CA ARG A 114 35.35 -28.80 16.73
C ARG A 114 36.67 -28.14 16.39
N GLU A 115 37.55 -28.90 15.75
CA GLU A 115 38.81 -28.38 15.24
C GLU A 115 38.56 -27.82 13.84
N TRP A 116 38.82 -26.52 13.64
CA TRP A 116 38.97 -25.98 12.29
C TRP A 116 40.15 -26.67 11.61
N PRO A 117 40.14 -26.84 10.27
CA PRO A 117 41.34 -27.19 9.52
C PRO A 117 42.49 -26.22 9.93
N GLY A 118 43.51 -26.74 10.62
CA GLY A 118 44.59 -25.94 11.22
C GLY A 118 44.62 -25.83 12.75
N GLY A 119 43.96 -26.72 13.51
CA GLY A 119 44.24 -26.88 14.96
C GLY A 119 43.36 -26.09 15.92
N ARG A 120 42.56 -25.14 15.43
CA ARG A 120 41.80 -24.23 16.30
C ARG A 120 40.47 -24.83 16.74
N LEU A 121 40.32 -25.01 18.04
CA LEU A 121 39.06 -25.45 18.64
C LEU A 121 38.04 -24.31 18.64
N TYR A 122 36.80 -24.60 18.25
CA TYR A 122 35.68 -23.67 18.34
C TYR A 122 34.46 -24.30 18.99
N ASN A 123 33.73 -23.48 19.74
CA ASN A 123 32.46 -23.87 20.36
C ASN A 123 31.37 -23.98 19.29
N ARG A 124 30.76 -25.16 19.18
CA ARG A 124 29.58 -25.32 18.34
C ARG A 124 28.37 -24.65 19.00
N THR A 125 27.61 -23.88 18.24
CA THR A 125 26.32 -23.37 18.71
C THR A 125 25.37 -24.54 18.98
N LEU A 126 24.75 -24.62 20.16
CA LEU A 126 23.74 -25.62 20.51
C LEU A 126 22.40 -25.38 19.78
N TYR A 127 21.58 -26.42 19.69
CA TYR A 127 20.24 -26.31 19.16
C TYR A 127 19.40 -25.37 20.02
N ASP A 128 18.64 -24.50 19.36
CA ASP A 128 17.81 -23.51 20.02
C ASP A 128 16.45 -23.46 19.30
N ALA A 129 15.40 -23.86 20.00
CA ALA A 129 14.06 -23.97 19.44
C ALA A 129 13.47 -22.60 19.01
N ALA A 130 13.97 -21.49 19.56
CA ALA A 130 13.58 -20.15 19.14
C ALA A 130 14.10 -19.78 17.74
N TYR A 131 15.05 -20.55 17.22
CA TYR A 131 15.71 -20.29 15.94
C TYR A 131 15.45 -21.42 14.95
N VAL A 132 15.59 -21.09 13.67
CA VAL A 132 15.82 -22.05 12.61
C VAL A 132 17.31 -22.00 12.28
N GLN A 133 18.01 -23.08 12.60
CA GLN A 133 19.44 -23.20 12.37
C GLN A 133 19.68 -24.14 11.19
N GLY A 134 20.47 -23.69 10.22
CA GLY A 134 20.69 -24.47 9.01
C GLY A 134 21.37 -23.68 7.91
N PHE A 135 21.65 -24.35 6.80
CA PHE A 135 22.16 -23.70 5.62
C PHE A 135 21.00 -23.18 4.76
N ALA A 136 21.11 -21.96 4.25
CA ALA A 136 20.13 -21.42 3.31
C ALA A 136 20.84 -20.68 2.18
N THR A 137 20.44 -20.97 0.94
CA THR A 137 20.97 -20.30 -0.25
C THR A 137 20.28 -18.95 -0.44
N ALA A 138 21.05 -17.93 -0.84
CA ALA A 138 20.53 -16.64 -1.29
C ALA A 138 20.76 -16.47 -2.81
N PRO A 139 20.08 -15.52 -3.48
CA PRO A 139 20.22 -15.33 -4.93
C PRO A 139 21.63 -14.92 -5.35
N ARG A 140 22.41 -14.29 -4.46
CA ARG A 140 23.78 -13.83 -4.72
C ARG A 140 24.88 -14.81 -4.28
N GLY A 141 24.52 -16.04 -3.93
CA GLY A 141 25.50 -17.09 -3.60
C GLY A 141 25.19 -17.87 -2.32
N GLN A 142 26.01 -18.89 -2.08
CA GLN A 142 25.95 -19.75 -0.92
C GLN A 142 26.52 -19.04 0.31
N HIS A 143 25.68 -18.75 1.30
CA HIS A 143 26.13 -18.29 2.62
C HIS A 143 26.05 -19.45 3.61
N GLY A 144 27.07 -19.56 4.48
CA GLY A 144 27.26 -20.63 5.45
C GLY A 144 26.08 -20.89 6.39
N VAL A 145 26.27 -21.87 7.29
CA VAL A 145 25.27 -22.22 8.31
C VAL A 145 24.83 -20.95 9.06
N SER A 146 23.55 -20.63 8.95
CA SER A 146 22.95 -19.41 9.45
C SER A 146 21.98 -19.73 10.58
N LYS A 147 21.92 -18.86 11.59
CA LYS A 147 20.96 -18.92 12.70
C LYS A 147 19.90 -17.84 12.46
N PHE A 148 18.70 -18.27 12.08
CA PHE A 148 17.57 -17.37 11.80
C PHE A 148 16.60 -17.37 12.97
N ASP A 149 16.42 -16.25 13.65
CA ASP A 149 15.40 -16.15 14.69
C ASP A 149 14.01 -16.28 14.06
N ARG A 150 13.19 -17.20 14.58
CA ARG A 150 11.84 -17.48 14.05
C ARG A 150 10.97 -16.23 14.03
N LYS A 151 11.18 -15.30 14.96
CA LYS A 151 10.40 -14.06 15.03
C LYS A 151 10.63 -13.15 13.82
N TYR A 152 11.62 -13.42 12.98
CA TYR A 152 11.92 -12.62 11.79
C TYR A 152 11.81 -13.42 10.48
N ILE A 153 11.30 -14.64 10.52
CA ILE A 153 11.10 -15.48 9.34
C ILE A 153 9.70 -15.25 8.76
N TYR A 154 9.66 -14.97 7.47
CA TYR A 154 8.44 -14.80 6.69
C TYR A 154 8.37 -15.83 5.57
N VAL A 155 7.25 -16.53 5.47
CA VAL A 155 6.99 -17.54 4.44
C VAL A 155 5.85 -17.08 3.55
N LYS A 156 5.84 -17.49 2.27
CA LYS A 156 4.77 -17.14 1.34
C LYS A 156 3.41 -17.54 1.93
N ALA A 157 2.49 -16.58 2.03
CA ALA A 157 1.16 -16.83 2.55
C ALA A 157 0.36 -17.66 1.54
N LYS A 158 -0.47 -18.56 2.06
CA LYS A 158 -1.50 -19.25 1.26
C LYS A 158 -2.79 -18.40 1.34
N ASN A 159 -3.54 -18.33 0.25
CA ASN A 159 -4.90 -17.76 0.20
C ASN A 159 -5.02 -16.35 0.81
N GLY A 160 -4.22 -15.38 0.34
CA GLY A 160 -4.41 -13.96 0.65
C GLY A 160 -4.12 -13.52 2.10
N GLY A 161 -3.65 -14.41 2.99
CA GLY A 161 -3.35 -14.13 4.40
C GLY A 161 -1.98 -13.50 4.68
N GLY A 162 -1.34 -12.89 3.68
CA GLY A 162 -0.03 -12.27 3.80
C GLY A 162 -0.08 -10.86 4.39
N VAL A 163 1.09 -10.35 4.79
CA VAL A 163 1.29 -8.94 5.06
C VAL A 163 0.83 -8.17 3.82
N LYS A 164 -0.17 -7.31 4.00
CA LYS A 164 -0.64 -6.43 2.95
C LYS A 164 0.21 -5.17 2.94
N GLN A 165 0.44 -4.63 1.74
CA GLN A 165 1.09 -3.33 1.62
C GLN A 165 0.34 -2.28 2.44
N ARG A 166 1.11 -1.39 3.07
CA ARG A 166 0.54 -0.22 3.71
C ARG A 166 0.13 0.73 2.58
N LEU A 167 -1.18 0.74 2.30
CA LEU A 167 -1.76 1.76 1.43
C LEU A 167 -1.38 3.15 1.95
N MET A 168 -1.18 4.08 1.03
CA MET A 168 -0.99 5.48 1.37
C MET A 168 -2.33 6.05 1.81
N PHE A 169 -2.31 7.25 2.39
CA PHE A 169 -3.55 8.02 2.55
C PHE A 169 -4.71 7.32 3.31
N ARG A 170 -4.39 6.31 4.14
CA ARG A 170 -5.36 5.48 4.88
C ARG A 170 -6.42 6.24 5.67
N LYS A 171 -6.05 7.43 6.15
CA LYS A 171 -6.91 8.28 6.96
C LYS A 171 -7.48 9.44 6.16
N ILE A 172 -6.71 10.04 5.25
CA ILE A 172 -7.07 11.32 4.62
C ILE A 172 -8.25 11.21 3.64
N ASN A 173 -8.61 10.00 3.21
CA ASN A 173 -9.83 9.73 2.44
C ASN A 173 -11.13 9.78 3.27
N GLN A 174 -11.03 9.80 4.61
CA GLN A 174 -12.21 9.86 5.46
C GLN A 174 -12.93 11.20 5.33
N TYR A 175 -14.25 11.20 5.45
CA TYR A 175 -15.11 12.38 5.33
C TYR A 175 -14.73 13.55 6.26
N ARG A 176 -14.11 13.25 7.41
CA ARG A 176 -13.62 14.29 8.34
C ARG A 176 -12.50 15.15 7.72
N PHE A 177 -11.79 14.62 6.72
CA PHE A 177 -10.64 15.23 6.08
C PHE A 177 -10.95 15.69 4.65
N LEU A 178 -11.39 14.76 3.79
CA LEU A 178 -11.84 15.07 2.44
C LEU A 178 -13.28 15.54 2.55
N LYS A 179 -13.52 16.85 2.40
CA LYS A 179 -14.82 17.48 2.61
C LYS A 179 -15.43 17.93 1.28
N ALA A 180 -16.75 17.85 1.20
CA ALA A 180 -17.57 18.42 0.13
C ALA A 180 -18.23 19.70 0.64
N ARG A 181 -18.20 20.75 -0.17
CA ARG A 181 -18.95 22.00 0.00
C ARG A 181 -19.69 22.31 -1.28
N ALA A 182 -20.83 22.95 -1.17
CA ALA A 182 -21.60 23.40 -2.32
C ALA A 182 -22.35 24.67 -1.97
N ASP A 183 -22.36 25.60 -2.91
CA ASP A 183 -23.25 26.74 -2.95
C ASP A 183 -24.03 26.73 -4.29
N GLU A 184 -24.64 27.84 -4.66
CA GLU A 184 -25.43 27.94 -5.90
C GLU A 184 -24.58 28.11 -7.17
N ASN A 185 -23.29 28.37 -7.04
CA ASN A 185 -22.37 28.66 -8.15
C ASN A 185 -21.28 27.58 -8.27
N ALA A 186 -20.93 26.90 -7.18
CA ALA A 186 -19.83 25.97 -7.14
C ALA A 186 -20.08 24.74 -6.26
N ALA A 187 -19.48 23.63 -6.67
CA ALA A 187 -19.33 22.40 -5.91
C ALA A 187 -17.84 22.13 -5.72
N THR A 188 -17.39 22.08 -4.46
CA THR A 188 -15.97 21.98 -4.12
C THR A 188 -15.70 20.74 -3.28
N VAL A 189 -14.74 19.93 -3.70
CA VAL A 189 -14.26 18.76 -2.95
C VAL A 189 -12.77 18.94 -2.67
N GLY A 190 -12.38 18.84 -1.41
CA GLY A 190 -10.97 18.99 -1.05
C GLY A 190 -10.68 19.04 0.43
N TYR A 191 -9.52 19.59 0.76
CA TYR A 191 -8.98 19.70 2.12
C TYR A 191 -8.93 21.16 2.54
N PHE A 192 -9.80 21.57 3.46
CA PHE A 192 -10.02 22.98 3.77
C PHE A 192 -9.20 23.50 4.98
N GLY A 193 -7.90 23.24 4.97
CA GLY A 193 -6.96 23.78 5.97
C GLY A 193 -6.37 22.76 6.95
N GLY A 194 -5.54 23.26 7.86
CA GLY A 194 -4.83 22.49 8.87
C GLY A 194 -3.74 21.57 8.30
N ARG A 195 -3.23 20.67 9.16
CA ARG A 195 -2.14 19.73 8.81
C ARG A 195 -2.51 18.83 7.63
N THR A 196 -3.76 18.40 7.56
CA THR A 196 -4.26 17.52 6.52
C THR A 196 -4.19 18.16 5.13
N ALA A 197 -4.61 19.42 4.99
CA ALA A 197 -4.54 20.13 3.71
C ALA A 197 -3.10 20.34 3.25
N ARG A 198 -2.19 20.71 4.17
CA ARG A 198 -0.75 20.80 3.86
C ARG A 198 -0.17 19.48 3.38
N ILE A 199 -0.50 18.37 4.04
CA ILE A 199 -0.06 17.04 3.60
C ILE A 199 -0.63 16.72 2.21
N ALA A 200 -1.92 16.95 1.99
CA ALA A 200 -2.55 16.69 0.71
C ALA A 200 -1.91 17.52 -0.42
N ALA A 201 -1.66 18.81 -0.20
CA ALA A 201 -1.00 19.69 -1.17
C ALA A 201 0.43 19.23 -1.49
N ALA A 202 1.22 18.93 -0.47
CA ALA A 202 2.58 18.41 -0.65
C ALA A 202 2.62 17.12 -1.49
N HIS A 203 1.60 16.26 -1.33
CA HIS A 203 1.46 15.07 -2.16
C HIS A 203 0.90 15.37 -3.55
N GLN A 204 -0.08 16.27 -3.68
CA GLN A 204 -0.67 16.69 -4.96
C GLN A 204 0.41 17.17 -5.93
N TYR A 205 1.30 18.03 -5.45
CA TYR A 205 2.31 18.70 -6.28
C TYR A 205 3.70 18.07 -6.19
N GLY A 206 3.92 17.10 -5.30
CA GLY A 206 5.23 16.44 -5.16
C GLY A 206 6.29 17.34 -4.52
N GLU A 207 5.97 17.97 -3.39
CA GLU A 207 6.89 18.89 -2.71
C GLU A 207 8.08 18.18 -2.05
N GLY A 208 9.28 18.74 -2.27
CA GLY A 208 10.56 18.22 -1.81
C GLY A 208 11.00 16.97 -2.58
N ASN A 209 11.58 16.00 -1.90
CA ASN A 209 12.04 14.73 -2.51
C ASN A 209 10.93 13.67 -2.66
N ARG A 210 9.67 14.09 -2.81
CA ARG A 210 8.50 13.19 -2.90
C ARG A 210 7.96 13.20 -4.33
N PRO A 211 7.65 12.04 -4.94
CA PRO A 211 6.96 12.04 -6.21
C PRO A 211 5.52 12.54 -6.03
N ALA A 212 5.04 13.29 -7.03
CA ALA A 212 3.67 13.76 -7.09
C ALA A 212 2.69 12.59 -7.09
N ARG A 213 1.65 12.72 -6.27
CA ARG A 213 0.54 11.78 -6.11
C ARG A 213 -0.75 12.59 -6.08
N PRO A 214 -1.27 12.99 -7.26
CA PRO A 214 -2.54 13.70 -7.35
C PRO A 214 -3.64 13.00 -6.55
N LEU A 215 -4.16 13.69 -5.54
CA LEU A 215 -5.29 13.30 -4.69
C LEU A 215 -6.59 13.98 -5.12
N LEU A 216 -6.49 15.07 -5.89
CA LEU A 216 -7.60 15.83 -6.44
C LEU A 216 -7.37 16.00 -7.95
N GLY A 217 -8.44 16.22 -8.70
CA GLY A 217 -8.44 16.27 -10.17
C GLY A 217 -9.83 16.01 -10.71
N PHE A 218 -9.94 15.68 -12.00
CA PHE A 218 -11.12 15.04 -12.57
C PHE A 218 -10.69 13.77 -13.30
N SER A 219 -11.39 12.67 -13.04
CA SER A 219 -11.32 11.45 -13.83
C SER A 219 -12.29 11.54 -15.02
N PRO A 220 -12.13 10.71 -16.06
CA PRO A 220 -13.16 10.55 -17.07
C PRO A 220 -14.53 10.13 -16.50
N GLN A 221 -14.54 9.39 -15.38
CA GLN A 221 -15.78 9.04 -14.68
C GLN A 221 -16.37 10.25 -13.95
N ASP A 222 -15.54 11.10 -13.34
CA ASP A 222 -15.97 12.30 -12.64
C ASP A 222 -16.70 13.24 -13.62
N LEU A 223 -16.17 13.35 -14.86
CA LEU A 223 -16.79 14.14 -15.92
C LEU A 223 -18.16 13.59 -16.35
N ARG A 224 -18.29 12.26 -16.49
CA ARG A 224 -19.59 11.61 -16.76
C ARG A 224 -20.58 11.85 -15.62
N THR A 225 -20.14 11.69 -14.38
CA THR A 225 -20.97 11.93 -13.20
C THR A 225 -21.46 13.38 -13.13
N ILE A 226 -20.65 14.35 -13.57
CA ILE A 226 -21.06 15.76 -13.69
C ILE A 226 -22.18 15.92 -14.72
N GLU A 227 -21.99 15.36 -15.92
CA GLU A 227 -22.95 15.40 -17.01
C GLU A 227 -24.28 14.74 -16.64
N GLU A 228 -24.24 13.49 -16.18
CA GLU A 228 -25.41 12.71 -15.76
C GLU A 228 -26.20 13.43 -14.65
N THR A 229 -25.51 14.05 -13.70
CA THR A 229 -26.16 14.78 -12.60
C THR A 229 -26.92 16.00 -13.11
N LEU A 230 -26.35 16.74 -14.06
CA LEU A 230 -26.98 17.92 -14.66
C LEU A 230 -28.15 17.53 -15.56
N VAL A 231 -27.97 16.55 -16.44
CA VAL A 231 -29.02 16.03 -17.33
C VAL A 231 -30.20 15.48 -16.52
N SER A 232 -29.93 14.68 -15.48
CA SER A 232 -30.99 14.13 -14.63
C SER A 232 -31.81 15.22 -13.95
N HIS A 233 -31.16 16.30 -13.49
CA HIS A 233 -31.86 17.43 -12.87
C HIS A 233 -32.74 18.18 -13.86
N LEU A 234 -32.23 18.45 -15.07
CA LEU A 234 -32.99 19.14 -16.12
C LEU A 234 -34.18 18.29 -16.62
N ALA A 235 -34.02 16.97 -16.66
CA ALA A 235 -35.09 16.04 -17.00
C ALA A 235 -36.10 15.82 -15.85
N GLY A 236 -35.86 16.38 -14.66
CA GLY A 236 -36.70 16.16 -13.48
C GLY A 236 -36.68 14.72 -12.95
N THR A 237 -35.64 13.95 -13.28
CA THR A 237 -35.47 12.55 -12.85
C THR A 237 -34.63 12.43 -11.59
N ASP A 238 -34.21 13.56 -11.01
CA ASP A 238 -33.47 13.64 -9.75
C ASP A 238 -34.38 13.54 -8.52
N LYS A 239 -35.03 12.39 -8.33
CA LYS A 239 -35.66 12.07 -7.04
C LYS A 239 -34.64 11.69 -5.98
#